data_AF-Q9R481-F1
#
_entry.id   AF-Q9R481-F1
#
_cell.length_a   1.000
_cell.length_b   1.000
_cell.length_c   1.000
_cell.angle_alpha   90.00
_cell.angle_beta   90.00
_cell.angle_gamma   90.00
#
_symmetry.space_group_name_H-M   'P 1'
#
loop_
_entity.id
_entity.type
_entity.pdbx_description
1 polymer ?
#
loop_
_entity_poly.entity_id
_entity_poly.type
_entity_poly.pdbx_seq_one_letter_code
_entity_poly.pdbx_strand_id
1 'polypeptide(L)'
;MSDDSDKKQTEYDLETAISAAIEKAFPRLNAAGIQHQIEFTIRLGHATITANGRESWIKRGRADILLVLDDKPVAILELKRPDISVTDDDGKQGLSYARLLPVMAPFVVATNGDQLQIIETFSGQPFKAESPDEKAFEALMKSAGKVAAGDRDDAISTLMGSDPQIWTKAVAVASATAMSELTATSDHPRRPFGPLKIFRLATQRLVNQLGRSRLVLVSGPPLVRKTNVLEQLIRLTDTLDAGGLFLECGASEIFRKIADLLSDTLDWHVDPEAARNWVRQISRTDGPSLILAIDRLDPDDRDDVRMIEDLMSSRFGLGLRIVVRLDEDAIRRVVASSDGRRESVVGRHATIVEVTDLADREYVAALEALAKLGMGIMDGGEHSPDLRRAWLLQAMVTHVLGVKRKREGIAVFPAVPGLEVIAQARADFKDPELRRRFRGVAQAIVLDAQDQTKPYSMALQLMGRYFVRRETLEGRLSTSDTEWLIRSGYLNPSISAENTPMLNVTLPELLASEIGPTFGDRITRACRR
;
A
#
# COMPACT_ATOMS: atom_id res chain seq x y z
N MET A 1 26.85 34.31 28.71
CA MET A 1 25.91 33.20 28.98
C MET A 1 24.90 33.23 27.85
N SER A 2 24.89 32.14 27.09
CA SER A 2 24.36 32.00 25.73
C SER A 2 22.85 32.09 25.66
N ASP A 3 22.38 32.93 24.73
CA ASP A 3 21.02 32.95 24.22
C ASP A 3 21.16 32.96 22.68
N ASP A 4 21.39 31.78 22.09
CA ASP A 4 21.50 31.61 20.64
C ASP A 4 20.96 30.24 20.21
N SER A 5 19.76 29.90 20.68
CA SER A 5 18.99 28.75 20.19
C SER A 5 17.86 29.22 19.27
N ASP A 6 17.86 28.68 18.05
CA ASP A 6 16.81 28.71 17.03
C ASP A 6 16.63 29.98 16.17
N LYS A 7 17.68 30.38 15.44
CA LYS A 7 17.45 31.01 14.13
C LYS A 7 16.95 29.94 13.15
N LYS A 8 15.64 29.96 12.84
CA LYS A 8 15.09 29.26 11.66
C LYS A 8 15.80 29.79 10.42
N GLN A 9 16.80 29.06 9.93
CA GLN A 9 17.51 29.39 8.71
C GLN A 9 16.55 29.37 7.51
N THR A 10 16.77 30.34 6.63
CA THR A 10 15.89 30.71 5.52
C THR A 10 16.41 30.17 4.19
N GLU A 11 15.60 30.29 3.15
CA GLU A 11 15.99 30.03 1.76
C GLU A 11 17.24 30.83 1.34
N TYR A 12 17.40 32.04 1.87
CA TYR A 12 18.56 32.89 1.65
C TYR A 12 19.86 32.29 2.21
N ASP A 13 19.79 31.58 3.34
CA ASP A 13 20.96 30.94 3.95
C ASP A 13 21.42 29.74 3.10
N LEU A 14 20.48 29.00 2.51
CA LEU A 14 20.78 27.92 1.57
C LEU A 14 21.47 28.47 0.31
N GLU A 15 20.91 29.50 -0.32
CA GLU A 15 21.49 30.13 -1.53
C GLU A 15 22.91 30.67 -1.29
N THR A 16 23.13 31.27 -0.12
CA THR A 16 24.46 31.76 0.28
C THR A 16 25.46 30.62 0.46
N ALA A 17 25.03 29.53 1.12
CA ALA A 17 25.87 28.36 1.33
C ALA A 17 26.21 27.64 0.01
N ILE A 18 25.27 27.56 -0.93
CA ILE A 18 25.49 27.00 -2.27
C ILE A 18 26.54 27.82 -3.02
N SER A 19 26.38 29.14 -3.06
CA SER A 19 27.31 30.04 -3.77
C SER A 19 28.74 29.90 -3.22
N ALA A 20 28.89 29.90 -1.90
CA ALA A 20 30.18 29.71 -1.24
C ALA A 20 30.80 28.32 -1.54
N ALA A 21 29.98 27.26 -1.58
CA ALA A 21 30.42 25.92 -1.92
C ALA A 21 30.92 25.82 -3.37
N ILE A 22 30.22 26.46 -4.32
CA ILE A 22 30.61 26.51 -5.74
C ILE A 22 31.95 27.23 -5.90
N GLU A 23 32.12 28.40 -5.29
CA GLU A 23 33.37 29.16 -5.36
C GLU A 23 34.57 28.39 -4.79
N LYS A 24 34.34 27.67 -3.69
CA LYS A 24 35.39 26.87 -3.03
C LYS A 24 35.76 25.63 -3.84
N ALA A 25 34.77 24.96 -4.44
CA ALA A 25 34.98 23.71 -5.18
C ALA A 25 35.51 23.93 -6.61
N PHE A 26 35.09 25.01 -7.27
CA PHE A 26 35.37 25.26 -8.70
C PHE A 26 36.01 26.64 -8.98
N PRO A 27 37.07 27.05 -8.25
CA PRO A 27 37.68 28.37 -8.43
C PRO A 27 38.28 28.60 -9.84
N ARG A 28 38.61 27.52 -10.56
CA ARG A 28 39.20 27.56 -11.90
C ARG A 28 38.21 27.25 -13.03
N LEU A 29 36.91 27.16 -12.72
CA LEU A 29 35.86 26.65 -13.63
C LEU A 29 34.71 27.66 -13.81
N ASN A 30 35.06 28.95 -14.00
CA ASN A 30 34.11 30.06 -14.11
C ASN A 30 32.92 29.94 -13.14
N ALA A 31 33.21 29.96 -11.83
CA ALA A 31 32.20 29.73 -10.79
C ALA A 31 30.93 30.57 -10.96
N ALA A 32 31.04 31.81 -11.45
CA ALA A 32 29.91 32.70 -11.72
C ALA A 32 28.97 32.22 -12.84
N GLY A 33 29.44 31.33 -13.73
CA GLY A 33 28.64 30.71 -14.78
C GLY A 33 27.95 29.40 -14.35
N ILE A 34 28.27 28.86 -13.17
CA ILE A 34 27.67 27.63 -12.67
C ILE A 34 26.31 27.95 -12.08
N GLN A 35 25.27 27.33 -12.64
CA GLN A 35 23.90 27.36 -12.15
C GLN A 35 23.65 26.14 -11.26
N HIS A 36 22.66 26.22 -10.37
CA HIS A 36 22.25 25.11 -9.51
C HIS A 36 20.77 24.77 -9.65
N GLN A 37 20.46 23.49 -9.51
CA GLN A 37 19.11 22.94 -9.45
C GLN A 37 18.93 22.24 -8.11
N ILE A 38 18.14 22.86 -7.23
CA ILE A 38 17.81 22.33 -5.89
C ILE A 38 16.80 21.17 -5.99
N GLU A 39 16.06 21.12 -7.09
CA GLU A 39 15.20 20.00 -7.45
C GLU A 39 15.69 19.45 -8.79
N PHE A 40 16.02 18.16 -8.81
CA PHE A 40 16.44 17.47 -10.04
C PHE A 40 15.91 16.05 -10.03
N THR A 41 15.85 15.45 -11.21
CA THR A 41 15.20 14.16 -11.42
C THR A 41 16.22 13.10 -11.80
N ILE A 42 16.13 11.95 -11.14
CA ILE A 42 16.86 10.74 -11.49
C ILE A 42 15.90 9.65 -11.97
N ARG A 43 16.44 8.70 -12.73
CA ARG A 43 15.67 7.56 -13.23
C ARG A 43 16.17 6.26 -12.60
N LEU A 44 15.31 5.62 -11.81
CA LEU A 44 15.52 4.29 -11.25
C LEU A 44 14.66 3.30 -12.05
N GLY A 45 15.26 2.58 -13.00
CA GLY A 45 14.52 1.71 -13.92
C GLY A 45 13.35 2.40 -14.63
N HIS A 46 12.13 1.99 -14.28
CA HIS A 46 10.87 2.57 -14.78
C HIS A 46 10.35 3.72 -13.92
N ALA A 47 10.86 3.89 -12.71
CA ALA A 47 10.52 5.00 -11.83
C ALA A 47 11.34 6.26 -12.13
N THR A 48 10.67 7.40 -12.08
CA THR A 48 11.27 8.73 -12.17
C THR A 48 11.10 9.40 -10.81
N ILE A 49 12.21 9.76 -10.15
CA ILE A 49 12.21 10.28 -8.79
C ILE A 49 12.86 11.64 -8.78
N THR A 50 12.17 12.63 -8.21
CA THR A 50 12.69 13.98 -8.02
C THR A 50 13.31 14.09 -6.63
N ALA A 51 14.61 14.38 -6.57
CA ALA A 51 15.29 14.78 -5.33
C ALA A 51 14.89 16.23 -5.00
N ASN A 52 14.66 16.53 -3.72
CA ASN A 52 14.28 17.87 -3.28
C ASN A 52 15.20 18.36 -2.16
N GLY A 53 16.27 19.04 -2.56
CA GLY A 53 17.29 19.56 -1.65
C GLY A 53 16.75 20.65 -0.71
N ARG A 54 15.72 21.41 -1.12
CA ARG A 54 15.15 22.49 -0.31
C ARG A 54 14.45 21.94 0.93
N GLU A 55 13.57 20.98 0.73
CA GLU A 55 12.84 20.39 1.85
C GLU A 55 13.78 19.58 2.77
N SER A 56 14.76 18.89 2.19
CA SER A 56 15.81 18.20 2.95
C SER A 56 16.60 19.18 3.81
N TRP A 57 16.94 20.36 3.28
CA TRP A 57 17.70 21.37 4.02
C TRP A 57 16.93 21.88 5.23
N ILE A 58 15.64 22.19 5.04
CA ILE A 58 14.78 22.73 6.09
C ILE A 58 14.60 21.71 7.22
N LYS A 59 14.30 20.45 6.89
CA LYS A 59 13.97 19.42 7.87
C LYS A 59 15.19 18.69 8.45
N ARG A 60 16.27 18.53 7.68
CA ARG A 60 17.40 17.64 8.00
C ARG A 60 18.76 18.33 7.95
N GLY A 61 18.84 19.57 7.46
CA GLY A 61 20.08 20.33 7.37
C GLY A 61 21.07 19.79 6.33
N ARG A 62 20.57 19.13 5.29
CA ARG A 62 21.36 18.62 4.17
C ARG A 62 20.62 18.87 2.87
N ALA A 63 21.33 19.10 1.77
CA ALA A 63 20.74 19.32 0.46
C ALA A 63 21.60 18.70 -0.64
N ASP A 64 20.99 17.83 -1.43
CA ASP A 64 21.53 17.31 -2.68
C ASP A 64 21.15 18.28 -3.81
N ILE A 65 22.14 18.73 -4.57
CA ILE A 65 21.97 19.81 -5.56
C ILE A 65 22.71 19.45 -6.84
N LEU A 66 22.07 19.63 -8.00
CA LEU A 66 22.72 19.47 -9.29
C LEU A 66 23.33 20.78 -9.75
N LEU A 67 24.64 20.81 -10.00
CA LEU A 67 25.35 21.94 -10.58
C LEU A 67 25.48 21.78 -12.09
N VAL A 68 25.22 22.86 -12.83
CA VAL A 68 25.15 22.88 -14.30
C VAL A 68 25.95 24.06 -14.85
N LEU A 69 26.73 23.83 -15.90
CA LEU A 69 27.46 24.84 -16.65
C LEU A 69 27.16 24.63 -18.14
N ASP A 70 26.69 25.66 -18.82
CA ASP A 70 26.30 25.61 -20.25
C ASP A 70 25.39 24.41 -20.58
N ASP A 71 24.33 24.23 -19.78
CA ASP A 71 23.37 23.11 -19.86
C ASP A 71 23.96 21.70 -19.65
N LYS A 72 25.22 21.59 -19.23
CA LYS A 72 25.88 20.32 -18.92
C LYS A 72 26.02 20.11 -17.42
N PRO A 73 25.66 18.93 -16.88
CA PRO A 73 25.95 18.57 -15.50
C PRO A 73 27.44 18.68 -15.17
N VAL A 74 27.76 19.40 -14.10
CA VAL A 74 29.12 19.58 -13.58
C VAL A 74 29.36 18.71 -12.37
N ALA A 75 28.46 18.78 -11.39
CA ALA A 75 28.60 18.02 -10.16
C ALA A 75 27.26 17.78 -9.48
N ILE A 76 27.21 16.73 -8.66
CA ILE A 76 26.27 16.66 -7.55
C ILE A 76 26.95 17.29 -6.32
N LEU A 77 26.32 18.30 -5.74
CA LEU A 77 26.73 18.94 -4.51
C LEU A 77 25.89 18.40 -3.34
N GLU A 78 26.57 17.67 -2.46
CA GLU A 78 26.10 17.18 -1.16
C GLU A 78 26.43 18.23 -0.09
N LEU A 79 25.50 19.16 0.12
CA LEU A 79 25.70 20.29 1.04
C LEU A 79 25.12 19.97 2.42
N LYS A 80 25.95 20.11 3.45
CA LYS A 80 25.57 19.97 4.86
C LYS A 80 25.58 21.31 5.58
N ARG A 81 24.80 21.42 6.65
CA ARG A 81 24.94 22.54 7.59
C ARG A 81 26.33 22.52 8.26
N PRO A 82 26.87 23.69 8.64
CA PRO A 82 28.22 23.80 9.21
C PRO A 82 28.47 22.92 10.46
N ASP A 83 27.43 22.68 11.26
CA ASP A 83 27.48 21.85 12.47
C ASP A 83 27.47 20.33 12.19
N ILE A 84 27.27 19.92 10.95
CA ILE A 84 27.22 18.52 10.54
C ILE A 84 28.51 18.16 9.80
N SER A 85 29.26 17.17 10.31
CA SER A 85 30.47 16.69 9.65
C SER A 85 30.18 15.97 8.34
N VAL A 86 31.07 16.15 7.36
CA VAL A 86 31.12 15.39 6.11
C VAL A 86 31.77 14.03 6.37
N THR A 87 31.21 12.99 5.77
CA THR A 87 31.55 11.58 5.93
C THR A 87 31.67 10.91 4.57
N ASP A 88 32.35 9.77 4.52
CA ASP A 88 32.53 9.00 3.27
C ASP A 88 31.19 8.54 2.66
N ASP A 89 30.16 8.34 3.48
CA ASP A 89 28.83 7.94 3.01
C ASP A 89 28.13 9.06 2.23
N ASP A 90 28.42 10.34 2.53
CA ASP A 90 27.89 11.46 1.73
C ASP A 90 28.49 11.45 0.32
N GLY A 91 29.78 11.13 0.19
CA GLY A 91 30.43 10.95 -1.10
C GLY A 91 29.81 9.80 -1.90
N LYS A 92 29.50 8.66 -1.26
CA LYS A 92 28.83 7.52 -1.91
C LYS A 92 27.40 7.85 -2.35
N GLN A 93 26.65 8.61 -1.53
CA GLN A 93 25.32 9.08 -1.89
C GLN A 93 25.37 9.98 -3.14
N GLY A 94 26.25 10.99 -3.14
CA GLY A 94 26.40 11.91 -4.27
C GLY A 94 26.91 11.20 -5.54
N LEU A 95 27.79 10.20 -5.40
CA LEU A 95 28.21 9.33 -6.51
C LEU A 95 27.04 8.59 -7.13
N SER A 96 26.13 8.11 -6.28
CA SER A 96 24.95 7.37 -6.72
C SER A 96 24.01 8.28 -7.52
N TYR A 97 23.76 9.50 -7.05
CA TYR A 97 23.03 10.51 -7.80
C TYR A 97 23.68 10.80 -9.15
N ALA A 98 24.98 11.10 -9.15
CA ALA A 98 25.71 11.49 -10.35
C ALA A 98 25.65 10.39 -11.43
N ARG A 99 25.74 9.11 -11.04
CA ARG A 99 25.64 7.95 -11.95
C ARG A 99 24.23 7.69 -12.47
N LEU A 100 23.19 8.17 -11.78
CA LEU A 100 21.79 7.94 -12.12
C LEU A 100 21.14 9.09 -12.89
N LEU A 101 21.87 10.18 -13.14
CA LEU A 101 21.46 11.24 -14.05
C LEU A 101 21.38 10.76 -15.51
N PRO A 102 20.50 11.34 -16.34
CA PRO A 102 20.47 11.06 -17.78
C PRO A 102 21.82 11.32 -18.47
N VAL A 103 22.51 12.37 -18.03
CA VAL A 103 23.90 12.68 -18.38
C VAL A 103 24.67 12.74 -17.08
N MET A 104 25.66 11.85 -16.91
CA MET A 104 26.40 11.74 -15.67
C MET A 104 27.17 13.03 -15.38
N ALA A 105 27.05 13.53 -14.15
CA ALA A 105 27.89 14.61 -13.65
C ALA A 105 29.30 14.07 -13.36
N PRO A 106 30.38 14.71 -13.87
CA PRO A 106 31.74 14.20 -13.75
C PRO A 106 32.32 14.28 -12.34
N PHE A 107 31.75 15.15 -11.49
CA PHE A 107 32.19 15.34 -10.11
C PHE A 107 31.07 15.10 -9.09
N VAL A 108 31.49 14.79 -7.87
CA VAL A 108 30.68 14.89 -6.67
C VAL A 108 31.43 15.76 -5.68
N VAL A 109 30.71 16.67 -5.04
CA VAL A 109 31.26 17.59 -4.04
C VAL A 109 30.50 17.39 -2.75
N ALA A 110 31.17 16.99 -1.67
CA ALA A 110 30.58 16.94 -0.34
C ALA A 110 31.23 17.99 0.56
N THR A 111 30.40 18.87 1.15
CA THR A 111 30.91 19.98 1.96
C THR A 111 29.93 20.45 3.01
N ASN A 112 30.45 20.99 4.11
CA ASN A 112 29.71 21.74 5.12
C ASN A 112 30.19 23.20 5.24
N GLY A 113 30.93 23.69 4.24
CA GLY A 113 31.59 25.00 4.26
C GLY A 113 33.05 24.94 4.72
N ASP A 114 33.35 24.14 5.74
CA ASP A 114 34.72 23.98 6.27
C ASP A 114 35.44 22.79 5.63
N GLN A 115 34.83 21.61 5.71
CA GLN A 115 35.29 20.39 5.08
C GLN A 115 34.87 20.36 3.62
N LEU A 116 35.76 19.91 2.73
CA LEU A 116 35.50 19.78 1.30
C LEU A 116 36.08 18.46 0.80
N GLN A 117 35.25 17.66 0.14
CA GLN A 117 35.67 16.49 -0.60
C GLN A 117 35.18 16.63 -2.04
N ILE A 118 36.08 16.44 -3.01
CA ILE A 118 35.76 16.38 -4.43
C ILE A 118 36.11 14.98 -4.92
N ILE A 119 35.17 14.31 -5.56
CA ILE A 119 35.29 12.94 -6.02
C ILE A 119 35.04 12.91 -7.52
N GLU A 120 35.85 12.15 -8.26
CA GLU A 120 35.61 11.85 -9.66
C GLU A 120 34.54 10.77 -9.79
N THR A 121 33.42 11.07 -10.46
CA THR A 121 32.27 10.15 -10.49
C THR A 121 32.59 8.80 -11.13
N PHE A 122 33.40 8.83 -12.19
CA PHE A 122 33.78 7.63 -12.94
C PHE A 122 34.66 6.68 -12.13
N SER A 123 35.70 7.20 -11.47
CA SER A 123 36.65 6.37 -10.69
C SER A 123 36.16 6.11 -9.25
N GLY A 124 35.26 6.95 -8.75
CA GLY A 124 34.85 6.97 -7.34
C GLY A 124 35.97 7.40 -6.39
N GLN A 125 37.10 7.89 -6.92
CA GLN A 125 38.28 8.26 -6.12
C GLN A 125 38.30 9.76 -5.83
N PRO A 126 38.92 10.19 -4.72
CA PRO A 126 39.17 11.61 -4.47
C PRO A 126 39.92 12.25 -5.64
N PHE A 127 39.47 13.43 -6.06
CA PHE A 127 40.13 14.20 -7.09
C PHE A 127 41.51 14.65 -6.59
N LYS A 128 42.55 14.36 -7.38
CA LYS A 128 43.95 14.48 -6.93
C LYS A 128 44.56 15.88 -7.06
N ALA A 129 44.00 16.72 -7.93
CA ALA A 129 44.48 18.10 -8.07
C ALA A 129 43.78 19.04 -7.08
N GLU A 130 44.36 20.21 -6.84
CA GLU A 130 43.82 21.19 -5.87
C GLU A 130 42.38 21.63 -6.19
N SER A 131 42.04 21.78 -7.48
CA SER A 131 40.70 22.13 -7.95
C SER A 131 40.49 21.69 -9.40
N PRO A 132 39.28 21.27 -9.79
CA PRO A 132 38.96 20.98 -11.19
C PRO A 132 39.18 22.20 -12.09
N ASP A 133 39.68 21.97 -13.31
CA ASP A 133 39.81 22.96 -14.37
C ASP A 133 39.04 22.52 -15.63
N GLU A 134 38.96 23.42 -16.62
CA GLU A 134 38.21 23.17 -17.87
C GLU A 134 38.71 21.95 -18.65
N LYS A 135 40.03 21.67 -18.59
CA LYS A 135 40.62 20.49 -19.26
C LYS A 135 40.24 19.19 -18.55
N ALA A 136 40.29 19.17 -17.23
CA ALA A 136 39.88 18.03 -16.41
C ALA A 136 38.39 17.74 -16.59
N PHE A 137 37.55 18.78 -16.62
CA PHE A 137 36.12 18.67 -16.88
C PHE A 137 35.84 18.02 -18.25
N GLU A 138 36.42 18.54 -19.33
CA GLU A 138 36.25 17.99 -20.68
C GLU A 138 36.76 16.54 -20.81
N ALA A 139 37.85 16.19 -20.11
CA ALA A 139 38.37 14.83 -20.11
C ALA A 139 37.44 13.83 -19.39
N LEU A 140 36.85 14.22 -18.25
CA LEU A 140 35.93 13.39 -17.49
C LEU A 140 34.57 13.28 -18.17
N MET A 141 34.08 14.36 -18.81
CA MET A 141 32.85 14.33 -19.62
C MET A 141 32.96 13.33 -20.78
N LYS A 142 34.13 13.21 -21.43
CA LYS A 142 34.36 12.17 -22.46
C LYS A 142 34.37 10.76 -21.89
N SER A 143 34.73 10.60 -20.63
CA SER A 143 34.77 9.31 -19.94
C SER A 143 33.38 8.91 -19.42
N ALA A 144 32.46 9.88 -19.32
CA ALA A 144 31.16 9.71 -18.66
C ALA A 144 30.19 8.75 -19.36
N GLY A 145 30.36 8.51 -20.67
CA GLY A 145 29.51 7.58 -21.44
C GLY A 145 29.81 6.09 -21.23
N LYS A 146 30.70 5.71 -20.30
CA LYS A 146 31.20 4.32 -20.14
C LYS A 146 30.78 3.63 -18.83
N VAL A 147 29.85 4.19 -18.07
CA VAL A 147 29.39 3.60 -16.80
C VAL A 147 28.80 2.21 -17.04
N ALA A 148 29.25 1.21 -16.26
CA ALA A 148 28.81 -0.17 -16.40
C ALA A 148 27.44 -0.40 -15.74
N ALA A 149 26.72 -1.45 -16.16
CA ALA A 149 25.45 -1.83 -15.54
C ALA A 149 25.59 -2.14 -14.02
N GLY A 150 26.71 -2.74 -13.60
CA GLY A 150 26.98 -3.00 -12.18
C GLY A 150 27.13 -1.72 -11.34
N ASP A 151 27.72 -0.66 -11.90
CA ASP A 151 27.83 0.63 -11.21
C ASP A 151 26.46 1.29 -10.97
N ARG A 152 25.47 0.93 -11.78
CA ARG A 152 24.09 1.42 -11.68
C ARG A 152 23.31 0.66 -10.60
N ASP A 153 23.43 -0.67 -10.54
CA ASP A 153 22.82 -1.48 -9.47
C ASP A 153 23.35 -1.06 -8.09
N ASP A 154 24.67 -0.83 -7.97
CA ASP A 154 25.30 -0.36 -6.74
C ASP A 154 24.82 1.05 -6.35
N ALA A 155 24.63 1.94 -7.34
CA ALA A 155 24.08 3.27 -7.10
C ALA A 155 22.63 3.21 -6.60
N ILE A 156 21.79 2.36 -7.18
CA ILE A 156 20.40 2.18 -6.72
C ILE A 156 20.41 1.62 -5.29
N SER A 157 21.17 0.56 -5.04
CA SER A 157 21.30 -0.06 -3.71
C SER A 157 21.73 0.96 -2.65
N THR A 158 22.71 1.80 -2.97
CA THR A 158 23.19 2.86 -2.07
C THR A 158 22.08 3.85 -1.75
N LEU A 159 21.39 4.42 -2.75
CA LEU A 159 20.30 5.37 -2.49
C LEU A 159 19.13 4.72 -1.72
N MET A 160 18.79 3.48 -2.06
CA MET A 160 17.73 2.74 -1.38
C MET A 160 18.05 2.48 0.10
N GLY A 161 19.32 2.40 0.48
CA GLY A 161 19.76 2.16 1.86
C GLY A 161 20.14 3.42 2.66
N SER A 162 20.46 4.53 1.99
CA SER A 162 21.04 5.72 2.63
C SER A 162 20.20 6.99 2.51
N ASP A 163 19.40 7.15 1.45
CA ASP A 163 18.62 8.38 1.22
C ASP A 163 17.11 8.17 1.45
N PRO A 164 16.55 8.72 2.55
CA PRO A 164 15.13 8.57 2.82
C PRO A 164 14.18 9.33 1.91
N GLN A 165 14.62 10.35 1.17
CA GLN A 165 13.78 10.95 0.15
C GLN A 165 13.62 10.04 -1.07
N ILE A 166 14.65 9.26 -1.39
CA ILE A 166 14.64 8.38 -2.55
C ILE A 166 13.87 7.09 -2.26
N TRP A 167 14.23 6.36 -1.20
CA TRP A 167 13.62 5.04 -0.99
C TRP A 167 12.12 5.12 -0.68
N THR A 168 11.67 6.16 0.02
CA THR A 168 10.24 6.36 0.33
C THR A 168 9.41 6.62 -0.93
N LYS A 169 9.93 7.45 -1.85
CA LYS A 169 9.32 7.72 -3.16
C LYS A 169 9.36 6.48 -4.06
N ALA A 170 10.49 5.77 -4.09
CA ALA A 170 10.64 4.54 -4.86
C ALA A 170 9.61 3.48 -4.44
N VAL A 171 9.46 3.28 -3.13
CA VAL A 171 8.45 2.40 -2.52
C VAL A 171 7.02 2.87 -2.86
N ALA A 172 6.76 4.17 -2.80
CA ALA A 172 5.44 4.72 -3.14
C ALA A 172 5.08 4.46 -4.61
N VAL A 173 6.04 4.58 -5.53
CA VAL A 173 5.86 4.23 -6.95
C VAL A 173 5.60 2.72 -7.11
N ALA A 174 6.40 1.87 -6.46
CA ALA A 174 6.21 0.41 -6.53
C ALA A 174 4.82 -0.01 -6.03
N SER A 175 4.38 0.55 -4.91
CA SER A 175 3.01 0.35 -4.39
C SER A 175 1.94 0.86 -5.33
N ALA A 176 2.12 2.04 -5.93
CA ALA A 176 1.16 2.59 -6.89
C ALA A 176 1.00 1.68 -8.10
N THR A 177 2.09 1.09 -8.61
CA THR A 177 2.08 0.09 -9.68
C THR A 177 1.30 -1.16 -9.27
N ALA A 178 1.64 -1.75 -8.12
CA ALA A 178 0.94 -2.94 -7.60
C ALA A 178 -0.58 -2.68 -7.40
N MET A 179 -0.94 -1.53 -6.84
CA MET A 179 -2.34 -1.15 -6.65
C MET A 179 -3.06 -0.85 -7.97
N SER A 180 -2.35 -0.37 -9.00
CA SER A 180 -2.92 -0.17 -10.34
C SER A 180 -3.34 -1.50 -10.97
N GLU A 181 -2.53 -2.55 -10.81
CA GLU A 181 -2.87 -3.92 -11.24
C GLU A 181 -4.10 -4.49 -10.50
N LEU A 182 -4.37 -4.00 -9.30
CA LEU A 182 -5.55 -4.38 -8.50
C LEU A 182 -6.71 -3.39 -8.61
N THR A 183 -6.59 -2.41 -9.51
CA THR A 183 -7.66 -1.47 -9.83
C THR A 183 -8.56 -2.03 -10.92
N ALA A 184 -9.87 -1.99 -10.67
CA ALA A 184 -10.88 -2.51 -11.58
C ALA A 184 -10.86 -1.74 -12.91
N THR A 185 -10.81 -2.49 -14.01
CA THR A 185 -10.92 -1.97 -15.38
C THR A 185 -12.16 -2.57 -16.04
N SER A 186 -12.48 -2.16 -17.27
CA SER A 186 -13.58 -2.81 -18.00
C SER A 186 -13.33 -4.28 -18.29
N ASP A 187 -12.08 -4.65 -18.48
CA ASP A 187 -11.70 -6.02 -18.84
C ASP A 187 -11.53 -6.87 -17.57
N HIS A 188 -11.22 -6.21 -16.44
CA HIS A 188 -11.07 -6.83 -15.13
C HIS A 188 -11.93 -6.11 -14.06
N PRO A 189 -13.27 -6.14 -14.15
CA PRO A 189 -14.16 -5.38 -13.27
C PRO A 189 -14.21 -5.90 -11.83
N ARG A 190 -13.63 -7.08 -11.59
CA ARG A 190 -13.64 -7.79 -10.29
C ARG A 190 -12.43 -7.51 -9.41
N ARG A 191 -11.47 -6.72 -9.87
CA ARG A 191 -10.31 -6.35 -9.06
C ARG A 191 -10.76 -5.53 -7.84
N PRO A 192 -10.09 -5.64 -6.68
CA PRO A 192 -10.61 -5.17 -5.40
C PRO A 192 -10.80 -3.65 -5.34
N PHE A 193 -9.97 -2.87 -6.05
CA PHE A 193 -10.08 -1.42 -6.05
C PHE A 193 -11.03 -0.94 -7.15
N GLY A 194 -12.32 -0.97 -6.81
CA GLY A 194 -13.38 -0.48 -7.68
C GLY A 194 -13.39 1.05 -7.89
N PRO A 195 -14.19 1.53 -8.86
CA PRO A 195 -14.28 2.94 -9.25
C PRO A 195 -14.92 3.88 -8.20
N LEU A 196 -15.68 3.36 -7.24
CA LEU A 196 -16.30 4.19 -6.22
C LEU A 196 -15.33 4.35 -5.05
N LYS A 197 -14.68 5.51 -4.98
CA LYS A 197 -13.68 5.84 -3.96
C LYS A 197 -14.35 6.49 -2.74
N ILE A 198 -14.59 5.69 -1.69
CA ILE A 198 -15.19 6.14 -0.43
C ILE A 198 -14.11 6.17 0.64
N PHE A 199 -13.77 7.34 1.16
CA PHE A 199 -12.83 7.45 2.27
C PHE A 199 -13.43 6.85 3.55
N ARG A 200 -12.70 5.93 4.19
CA ARG A 200 -13.17 5.21 5.38
C ARG A 200 -12.68 5.88 6.65
N LEU A 201 -13.56 6.04 7.65
CA LEU A 201 -13.18 6.49 8.99
C LEU A 201 -12.19 5.52 9.65
N ALA A 202 -12.27 4.23 9.30
CA ALA A 202 -11.29 3.24 9.70
C ALA A 202 -9.86 3.58 9.24
N THR A 203 -9.69 4.19 8.07
CA THR A 203 -8.38 4.65 7.57
C THR A 203 -7.80 5.72 8.48
N GLN A 204 -8.61 6.70 8.91
CA GLN A 204 -8.16 7.74 9.84
C GLN A 204 -7.75 7.15 11.19
N ARG A 205 -8.55 6.19 11.71
CA ARG A 205 -8.21 5.48 12.95
C ARG A 205 -6.90 4.70 12.80
N LEU A 206 -6.71 4.02 11.67
CA LEU A 206 -5.50 3.26 11.35
C LEU A 206 -4.26 4.15 11.36
N VAL A 207 -4.29 5.30 10.68
CA VAL A 207 -3.19 6.27 10.69
C VAL A 207 -2.84 6.70 12.12
N ASN A 208 -3.86 7.04 12.93
CA ASN A 208 -3.65 7.45 14.32
C ASN A 208 -3.02 6.33 15.18
N GLN A 209 -3.40 5.07 14.96
CA GLN A 209 -2.84 3.94 15.71
C GLN A 209 -1.41 3.60 15.28
N LEU A 210 -1.07 3.76 14.00
CA LEU A 210 0.30 3.57 13.52
C LEU A 210 1.30 4.57 14.11
N GLY A 211 0.83 5.74 14.55
CA GLY A 211 1.65 6.68 15.32
C GLY A 211 2.04 6.19 16.71
N ARG A 212 1.38 5.14 17.23
CA ARG A 212 1.55 4.64 18.61
C ARG A 212 1.93 3.18 18.70
N SER A 213 1.59 2.38 17.69
CA SER A 213 1.78 0.93 17.66
C SER A 213 2.52 0.52 16.40
N ARG A 214 3.47 -0.41 16.55
CA ARG A 214 4.18 -1.00 15.41
C ARG A 214 3.34 -2.02 14.64
N LEU A 215 2.33 -2.61 15.27
CA LEU A 215 1.43 -3.57 14.64
C LEU A 215 -0.02 -3.12 14.79
N VAL A 216 -0.73 -3.02 13.66
CA VAL A 216 -2.16 -2.78 13.63
C VAL A 216 -2.86 -3.86 12.82
N LEU A 217 -3.85 -4.51 13.43
CA LEU A 217 -4.70 -5.51 12.76
C LEU A 217 -5.98 -4.83 12.28
N VAL A 218 -6.27 -4.91 10.99
CA VAL A 218 -7.50 -4.40 10.40
C VAL A 218 -8.52 -5.53 10.34
N SER A 219 -9.54 -5.44 11.18
CA SER A 219 -10.60 -6.43 11.37
C SER A 219 -11.90 -6.03 10.68
N GLY A 220 -12.76 -7.01 10.50
CA GLY A 220 -14.17 -6.77 10.21
C GLY A 220 -14.81 -7.95 9.50
N PRO A 221 -16.14 -7.92 9.30
CA PRO A 221 -16.84 -8.91 8.52
C PRO A 221 -16.29 -9.02 7.08
N PRO A 222 -16.60 -10.11 6.35
CA PRO A 222 -16.33 -10.17 4.92
C PRO A 222 -16.96 -8.97 4.18
N LEU A 223 -16.30 -8.51 3.10
CA LEU A 223 -16.82 -7.52 2.15
C LEU A 223 -17.13 -6.11 2.65
N VAL A 224 -16.80 -5.80 3.90
CA VAL A 224 -16.74 -4.40 4.38
C VAL A 224 -15.57 -3.61 3.75
N ARG A 225 -14.90 -4.19 2.75
CA ARG A 225 -13.80 -3.61 1.95
C ARG A 225 -12.58 -3.20 2.77
N LYS A 226 -12.14 -4.08 3.68
CA LYS A 226 -10.91 -3.89 4.47
C LYS A 226 -9.67 -3.64 3.60
N THR A 227 -9.56 -4.32 2.46
CA THR A 227 -8.48 -4.12 1.46
C THR A 227 -8.42 -2.65 0.97
N ASN A 228 -9.56 -1.97 0.82
CA ASN A 228 -9.56 -0.53 0.48
C ASN A 228 -9.01 0.35 1.61
N VAL A 229 -9.13 -0.06 2.87
CA VAL A 229 -8.55 0.70 4.00
C VAL A 229 -7.02 0.66 3.92
N LEU A 230 -6.44 -0.49 3.56
CA LEU A 230 -5.00 -0.63 3.33
C LEU A 230 -4.55 0.21 2.13
N GLU A 231 -5.27 0.17 1.00
CA GLU A 231 -4.98 1.04 -0.16
C GLU A 231 -5.00 2.53 0.22
N GLN A 232 -6.03 2.97 0.94
CA GLN A 232 -6.16 4.36 1.35
C GLN A 232 -5.04 4.79 2.30
N LEU A 233 -4.63 3.92 3.22
CA LEU A 233 -3.48 4.19 4.09
C LEU A 233 -2.23 4.50 3.24
N ILE A 234 -1.91 3.63 2.29
CA ILE A 234 -0.71 3.78 1.46
C ILE A 234 -0.80 5.04 0.59
N ARG A 235 -1.97 5.34 0.00
CA ARG A 235 -2.17 6.55 -0.81
C ARG A 235 -2.09 7.85 -0.01
N LEU A 236 -2.44 7.82 1.28
CA LEU A 236 -2.42 8.99 2.16
C LEU A 236 -1.10 9.13 2.94
N THR A 237 -0.18 8.18 2.75
CA THR A 237 1.12 8.24 3.40
C THR A 237 1.96 9.33 2.75
N ASP A 238 2.37 10.31 3.56
CA ASP A 238 3.34 11.31 3.13
C ASP A 238 4.72 10.66 3.04
N THR A 239 5.33 10.69 1.85
CA THR A 239 6.66 10.13 1.58
C THR A 239 7.76 10.75 2.44
N LEU A 240 7.52 11.93 3.02
CA LEU A 240 8.47 12.59 3.90
C LEU A 240 8.50 11.97 5.31
N ASP A 241 7.39 11.37 5.73
CA ASP A 241 7.20 10.77 7.04
C ASP A 241 7.32 9.24 7.01
N ALA A 242 6.94 8.61 5.89
CA ALA A 242 7.01 7.16 5.72
C ALA A 242 7.02 6.71 4.25
N GLY A 243 7.59 5.52 4.00
CA GLY A 243 7.38 4.78 2.76
C GLY A 243 6.34 3.69 2.98
N GLY A 244 5.32 3.62 2.11
CA GLY A 244 4.26 2.62 2.20
C GLY A 244 4.38 1.53 1.12
N LEU A 245 4.56 0.27 1.53
CA LEU A 245 4.48 -0.92 0.67
C LEU A 245 3.13 -1.62 0.82
N PHE A 246 2.38 -1.75 -0.29
CA PHE A 246 1.21 -2.62 -0.37
C PHE A 246 1.61 -4.01 -0.88
N LEU A 247 1.31 -5.05 -0.11
CA LEU A 247 1.65 -6.43 -0.42
C LEU A 247 0.38 -7.30 -0.42
N GLU A 248 0.06 -7.91 -1.55
CA GLU A 248 -0.98 -8.94 -1.64
C GLU A 248 -0.31 -10.32 -1.72
N CYS A 249 -0.11 -10.98 -0.57
CA CYS A 249 0.63 -12.26 -0.50
C CYS A 249 0.46 -12.98 0.85
N GLY A 250 0.72 -14.30 0.86
CA GLY A 250 0.89 -15.08 2.09
C GLY A 250 2.29 -14.86 2.71
N ALA A 251 2.52 -15.36 3.93
CA ALA A 251 3.75 -15.02 4.64
C ALA A 251 5.03 -15.55 4.02
N SER A 252 5.01 -16.75 3.45
CA SER A 252 6.18 -17.34 2.79
C SER A 252 6.67 -16.51 1.59
N GLU A 253 5.86 -15.56 1.12
CA GLU A 253 6.14 -14.79 -0.09
C GLU A 253 6.48 -13.33 0.17
N ILE A 254 6.35 -12.80 1.40
CA ILE A 254 6.49 -11.36 1.69
C ILE A 254 7.79 -10.78 1.13
N PHE A 255 8.95 -11.35 1.51
CA PHE A 255 10.23 -10.80 1.06
C PHE A 255 10.50 -11.03 -0.42
N ARG A 256 9.97 -12.12 -0.99
CA ARG A 256 9.99 -12.35 -2.43
C ARG A 256 9.15 -11.30 -3.15
N LYS A 257 7.95 -10.99 -2.65
CA LYS A 257 7.08 -9.97 -3.23
C LYS A 257 7.68 -8.58 -3.13
N ILE A 258 8.38 -8.25 -2.04
CA ILE A 258 9.15 -7.01 -1.92
C ILE A 258 10.27 -6.99 -2.97
N ALA A 259 11.05 -8.07 -3.09
CA ALA A 259 12.12 -8.18 -4.07
C ALA A 259 11.61 -8.02 -5.51
N ASP A 260 10.54 -8.74 -5.87
CA ASP A 260 9.90 -8.67 -7.19
C ASP A 260 9.41 -7.24 -7.48
N LEU A 261 8.68 -6.63 -6.54
CA LEU A 261 8.15 -5.27 -6.70
C LEU A 261 9.25 -4.22 -6.91
N LEU A 262 10.34 -4.31 -6.15
CA LEU A 262 11.46 -3.39 -6.28
C LEU A 262 12.25 -3.64 -7.56
N SER A 263 12.46 -4.90 -7.93
CA SER A 263 13.14 -5.26 -9.18
C SER A 263 12.37 -4.77 -10.40
N ASP A 264 11.07 -5.09 -10.47
CA ASP A 264 10.20 -4.71 -11.60
C ASP A 264 10.04 -3.19 -11.73
N THR A 265 10.06 -2.45 -10.62
CA THR A 265 9.84 -1.01 -10.65
C THR A 265 11.14 -0.22 -10.89
N LEU A 266 12.23 -0.64 -10.25
CA LEU A 266 13.47 0.12 -10.17
C LEU A 266 14.58 -0.42 -11.06
N ASP A 267 14.36 -1.57 -11.73
CA ASP A 267 15.39 -2.31 -12.47
C ASP A 267 16.61 -2.62 -11.56
N TRP A 268 16.33 -2.86 -10.28
CA TRP A 268 17.30 -3.15 -9.23
C TRP A 268 17.27 -4.65 -8.91
N HIS A 269 18.32 -5.37 -9.27
CA HIS A 269 18.37 -6.82 -9.09
C HIS A 269 18.49 -7.20 -7.61
N VAL A 270 17.37 -7.51 -6.96
CA VAL A 270 17.29 -7.85 -5.54
C VAL A 270 16.67 -9.23 -5.36
N ASP A 271 17.31 -10.07 -4.53
CA ASP A 271 16.74 -11.34 -4.10
C ASP A 271 15.97 -11.20 -2.76
N PRO A 272 15.18 -12.21 -2.34
CA PRO A 272 14.39 -12.12 -1.11
C PRO A 272 15.24 -11.91 0.17
N GLU A 273 16.48 -12.39 0.23
CA GLU A 273 17.34 -12.22 1.39
C GLU A 273 17.88 -10.78 1.46
N ALA A 274 18.30 -10.24 0.31
CA ALA A 274 18.69 -8.85 0.15
C ALA A 274 17.55 -7.90 0.50
N ALA A 275 16.32 -8.18 0.05
CA ALA A 275 15.13 -7.40 0.44
C ALA A 275 14.89 -7.42 1.95
N ARG A 276 15.03 -8.58 2.61
CA ARG A 276 14.91 -8.71 4.07
C ARG A 276 15.99 -7.90 4.81
N ASN A 277 17.22 -7.94 4.32
CA ASN A 277 18.34 -7.20 4.89
C ASN A 277 18.14 -5.69 4.71
N TRP A 278 17.65 -5.25 3.55
CA TRP A 278 17.28 -3.87 3.28
C TRP A 278 16.19 -3.38 4.24
N VAL A 279 15.06 -4.10 4.38
CA VAL A 279 14.00 -3.76 5.35
C VAL A 279 14.57 -3.65 6.77
N ARG A 280 15.47 -4.57 7.14
CA ARG A 280 16.13 -4.54 8.45
C ARG A 280 16.96 -3.28 8.63
N GLN A 281 17.75 -2.90 7.63
CA GLN A 281 18.59 -1.70 7.65
C GLN A 281 17.74 -0.44 7.81
N ILE A 282 16.76 -0.20 6.92
CA ILE A 282 15.95 1.03 6.94
C ILE A 282 15.01 1.09 8.16
N SER A 283 14.64 -0.05 8.75
CA SER A 283 13.85 -0.05 9.99
C SER A 283 14.59 0.50 11.21
N ARG A 284 15.92 0.59 11.15
CA ARG A 284 16.80 0.99 12.26
C ARG A 284 17.38 2.39 12.10
N THR A 285 17.24 3.01 10.93
CA THR A 285 17.73 4.36 10.70
C THR A 285 16.82 5.38 11.37
N ASP A 286 17.42 6.47 11.84
CA ASP A 286 16.66 7.63 12.28
C ASP A 286 16.09 8.33 11.04
N GLY A 287 14.77 8.32 10.88
CA GLY A 287 14.13 8.84 9.67
C GLY A 287 12.69 8.37 9.46
N PRO A 288 12.19 8.46 8.22
CA PRO A 288 10.86 7.99 7.83
C PRO A 288 10.66 6.51 8.16
N SER A 289 9.45 6.15 8.60
CA SER A 289 9.11 4.74 8.86
C SER A 289 8.79 3.97 7.57
N LEU A 290 9.05 2.67 7.52
CA LEU A 290 8.49 1.78 6.49
C LEU A 290 7.18 1.18 7.00
N ILE A 291 6.10 1.38 6.25
CA ILE A 291 4.79 0.78 6.51
C ILE A 291 4.58 -0.39 5.54
N LEU A 292 4.47 -1.61 6.07
CA LEU A 292 4.06 -2.79 5.30
C LEU A 292 2.56 -3.02 5.50
N ALA A 293 1.76 -2.77 4.46
CA ALA A 293 0.34 -3.11 4.42
C ALA A 293 0.16 -4.47 3.73
N ILE A 294 -0.04 -5.50 4.53
CA ILE A 294 -0.09 -6.90 4.09
C ILE A 294 -1.55 -7.34 4.00
N ASP A 295 -1.95 -7.73 2.79
CA ASP A 295 -3.22 -8.33 2.48
C ASP A 295 -3.03 -9.84 2.18
N ARG A 296 -4.07 -10.63 2.47
CA ARG A 296 -4.18 -12.09 2.27
C ARG A 296 -3.32 -13.00 3.17
N LEU A 297 -3.01 -12.59 4.40
CA LEU A 297 -2.52 -13.56 5.38
C LEU A 297 -3.65 -14.50 5.83
N ASP A 298 -3.36 -15.80 5.87
CA ASP A 298 -4.22 -16.84 6.40
C ASP A 298 -3.86 -17.10 7.88
N PRO A 299 -4.70 -16.69 8.84
CA PRO A 299 -4.47 -16.95 10.26
C PRO A 299 -4.41 -18.44 10.63
N ASP A 300 -4.97 -19.33 9.79
CA ASP A 300 -4.98 -20.76 10.03
C ASP A 300 -3.65 -21.40 9.61
N ASP A 301 -2.84 -20.69 8.83
CA ASP A 301 -1.45 -21.01 8.57
C ASP A 301 -0.57 -20.50 9.73
N ARG A 302 0.11 -21.45 10.40
CA ARG A 302 1.00 -21.13 11.51
C ARG A 302 2.23 -20.34 11.05
N ASP A 303 2.64 -20.52 9.80
CA ASP A 303 3.77 -19.80 9.24
C ASP A 303 3.41 -18.32 9.00
N ASP A 304 2.15 -18.03 8.70
CA ASP A 304 1.65 -16.66 8.61
C ASP A 304 1.70 -15.91 9.94
N VAL A 305 1.25 -16.55 11.02
CA VAL A 305 1.35 -15.97 12.37
C VAL A 305 2.81 -15.78 12.79
N ARG A 306 3.67 -16.78 12.54
CA ARG A 306 5.11 -16.70 12.86
C ARG A 306 5.82 -15.58 12.11
N MET A 307 5.39 -15.30 10.89
CA MET A 307 5.98 -14.21 10.11
C MET A 307 5.62 -12.84 10.67
N ILE A 308 4.40 -12.65 11.16
CA ILE A 308 4.03 -11.44 11.91
C ILE A 308 4.91 -11.31 13.16
N GLU A 309 5.11 -12.40 13.90
CA GLU A 309 6.01 -12.42 15.07
C GLU A 309 7.47 -12.10 14.70
N ASP A 310 7.97 -12.61 13.56
CA ASP A 310 9.32 -12.32 13.07
C ASP A 310 9.50 -10.84 12.73
N LEU A 311 8.57 -10.25 11.97
CA LEU A 311 8.61 -8.84 11.61
C LEU A 311 8.52 -7.93 12.85
N MET A 312 7.86 -8.39 13.91
CA MET A 312 7.75 -7.69 15.20
C MET A 312 8.94 -7.92 16.13
N SER A 313 9.82 -8.88 15.83
CA SER A 313 10.98 -9.20 16.67
C SER A 313 11.98 -8.04 16.74
N SER A 314 12.91 -8.14 17.70
CA SER A 314 14.04 -7.20 17.83
C SER A 314 15.01 -7.23 16.64
N ARG A 315 14.85 -8.16 15.68
CA ARG A 315 15.62 -8.13 14.44
C ARG A 315 15.32 -6.87 13.64
N PHE A 316 14.08 -6.37 13.66
CA PHE A 316 13.68 -5.15 12.96
C PHE A 316 13.56 -3.99 13.95
N GLY A 317 14.00 -2.80 13.52
CA GLY A 317 13.94 -1.58 14.33
C GLY A 317 12.54 -0.96 14.38
N LEU A 318 12.40 0.09 15.19
CA LEU A 318 11.12 0.76 15.44
C LEU A 318 10.55 1.48 14.21
N GLY A 319 11.39 1.75 13.21
CA GLY A 319 10.99 2.33 11.93
C GLY A 319 10.15 1.39 11.08
N LEU A 320 10.09 0.08 11.37
CA LEU A 320 9.17 -0.84 10.71
C LEU A 320 7.80 -0.86 11.40
N ARG A 321 6.76 -0.50 10.66
CA ARG A 321 5.35 -0.56 11.03
C ARG A 321 4.60 -1.53 10.12
N ILE A 322 3.67 -2.28 10.69
CA ILE A 322 3.00 -3.40 10.02
C ILE A 322 1.49 -3.22 10.18
N VAL A 323 0.79 -3.35 9.07
CA VAL A 323 -0.66 -3.42 9.01
C VAL A 323 -1.05 -4.72 8.36
N VAL A 324 -1.83 -5.53 9.07
CA VAL A 324 -2.32 -6.81 8.54
C VAL A 324 -3.83 -6.78 8.46
N ARG A 325 -4.38 -7.13 7.30
CA ARG A 325 -5.82 -7.38 7.16
C ARG A 325 -6.15 -8.79 7.61
N LEU A 326 -7.07 -8.93 8.56
CA LEU A 326 -7.61 -10.21 9.01
C LEU A 326 -9.14 -10.18 9.02
N ASP A 327 -9.77 -11.35 8.89
CA ASP A 327 -11.20 -11.49 9.12
C ASP A 327 -11.52 -11.49 10.62
N GLU A 328 -12.75 -11.12 11.01
CA GLU A 328 -13.15 -11.00 12.42
C GLU A 328 -12.90 -12.27 13.25
N ASP A 329 -13.19 -13.45 12.68
CA ASP A 329 -13.00 -14.73 13.34
C ASP A 329 -11.52 -15.14 13.45
N ALA A 330 -10.69 -14.63 12.53
CA ALA A 330 -9.24 -14.83 12.53
C ALA A 330 -8.56 -14.13 13.69
N ILE A 331 -8.99 -12.91 14.01
CA ILE A 331 -8.32 -12.07 15.01
C ILE A 331 -8.31 -12.73 16.37
N ARG A 332 -9.41 -13.35 16.79
CA ARG A 332 -9.48 -14.05 18.08
C ARG A 332 -8.40 -15.13 18.19
N ARG A 333 -8.13 -15.85 17.11
CA ARG A 333 -7.10 -16.91 17.06
C ARG A 333 -5.69 -16.34 17.08
N VAL A 334 -5.47 -15.21 16.40
CA VAL A 334 -4.15 -14.57 16.32
C VAL A 334 -3.79 -13.84 17.62
N VAL A 335 -4.76 -13.26 18.31
CA VAL A 335 -4.55 -12.46 19.54
C VAL A 335 -4.48 -13.33 20.80
N ALA A 336 -5.15 -14.49 20.82
CA ALA A 336 -5.08 -15.44 21.92
C ALA A 336 -3.98 -16.49 21.71
N SER A 337 -3.44 -17.03 22.79
CA SER A 337 -2.54 -18.20 22.75
C SER A 337 -3.27 -19.43 22.18
N SER A 338 -2.51 -20.44 21.74
CA SER A 338 -3.09 -21.67 21.16
C SER A 338 -4.03 -22.44 22.11
N ASP A 339 -3.90 -22.23 23.42
CA ASP A 339 -4.81 -22.79 24.43
C ASP A 339 -5.98 -21.85 24.80
N GLY A 340 -6.02 -20.63 24.21
CA GLY A 340 -7.05 -19.61 24.42
C GLY A 340 -7.02 -18.93 25.79
N ARG A 341 -6.04 -19.23 26.64
CA ARG A 341 -6.03 -18.81 28.06
C ARG A 341 -5.23 -17.54 28.32
N ARG A 342 -4.39 -17.11 27.37
CA ARG A 342 -3.48 -15.96 27.50
C ARG A 342 -3.44 -15.18 26.19
N GLU A 343 -2.89 -13.98 26.23
CA GLU A 343 -2.55 -13.26 24.99
C GLU A 343 -1.34 -13.90 24.29
N SER A 344 -1.42 -13.99 22.97
CA SER A 344 -0.30 -14.38 22.11
C SER A 344 0.77 -13.29 22.07
N VAL A 345 1.91 -13.57 21.43
CA VAL A 345 2.93 -12.54 21.16
C VAL A 345 2.33 -11.42 20.30
N VAL A 346 1.57 -11.78 19.27
CA VAL A 346 0.88 -10.82 18.41
C VAL A 346 -0.13 -9.99 19.21
N GLY A 347 -0.95 -10.64 20.03
CA GLY A 347 -2.00 -10.00 20.82
C GLY A 347 -1.48 -8.93 21.78
N ARG A 348 -0.33 -9.18 22.42
CA ARG A 348 0.31 -8.22 23.35
C ARG A 348 0.78 -6.93 22.68
N HIS A 349 1.01 -6.94 21.38
CA HIS A 349 1.62 -5.81 20.65
C HIS A 349 0.70 -5.20 19.58
N ALA A 350 -0.37 -5.91 19.21
CA ALA A 350 -1.31 -5.48 18.21
C ALA A 350 -2.36 -4.52 18.76
N THR A 351 -2.62 -3.45 18.01
CA THR A 351 -3.86 -2.67 18.14
C THR A 351 -4.84 -3.10 17.06
N ILE A 352 -6.13 -3.19 17.36
CA ILE A 352 -7.15 -3.61 16.39
C ILE A 352 -7.93 -2.38 15.89
N VAL A 353 -8.10 -2.29 14.58
CA VAL A 353 -8.99 -1.32 13.92
C VAL A 353 -10.11 -2.08 13.22
N GLU A 354 -11.33 -1.91 13.70
CA GLU A 354 -12.51 -2.54 13.10
C GLU A 354 -13.07 -1.73 11.93
N VAL A 355 -13.45 -2.45 10.88
CA VAL A 355 -14.12 -1.95 9.69
C VAL A 355 -15.51 -2.57 9.64
N THR A 356 -16.54 -1.73 9.58
CA THR A 356 -17.95 -2.14 9.54
C THR A 356 -18.63 -1.62 8.27
N ASP A 357 -19.97 -1.68 8.20
CA ASP A 357 -20.73 -0.95 7.18
C ASP A 357 -20.53 0.57 7.30
N LEU A 358 -20.90 1.29 6.25
CA LEU A 358 -20.71 2.74 6.13
C LEU A 358 -21.46 3.50 7.23
N ALA A 359 -20.72 4.21 8.07
CA ALA A 359 -21.29 5.18 8.99
C ALA A 359 -21.93 6.35 8.23
N ASP A 360 -22.79 7.16 8.88
CA ASP A 360 -23.50 8.27 8.24
C ASP A 360 -22.57 9.22 7.46
N ARG A 361 -21.43 9.58 8.07
CA ARG A 361 -20.43 10.42 7.41
C ARG A 361 -19.80 9.75 6.19
N GLU A 362 -19.55 8.45 6.26
CA GLU A 362 -18.99 7.68 5.14
C GLU A 362 -20.04 7.50 4.02
N TYR A 363 -21.32 7.37 4.38
CA TYR A 363 -22.43 7.29 3.43
C TYR A 363 -22.61 8.60 2.67
N VAL A 364 -22.56 9.75 3.35
CA VAL A 364 -22.58 11.07 2.69
C VAL A 364 -21.39 11.21 1.73
N ALA A 365 -20.19 10.83 2.14
CA ALA A 365 -19.02 10.83 1.26
C ALA A 365 -19.19 9.88 0.06
N ALA A 366 -19.91 8.77 0.23
CA ALA A 366 -20.25 7.87 -0.87
C ALA A 366 -21.22 8.51 -1.87
N LEU A 367 -22.22 9.28 -1.40
CA LEU A 367 -23.13 10.04 -2.27
C LEU A 367 -22.38 11.10 -3.08
N GLU A 368 -21.43 11.82 -2.47
CA GLU A 368 -20.58 12.77 -3.18
C GLU A 368 -19.70 12.08 -4.25
N ALA A 369 -19.15 10.91 -3.92
CA ALA A 369 -18.36 10.11 -4.86
C ALA A 369 -19.22 9.58 -6.02
N LEU A 370 -20.48 9.20 -5.76
CA LEU A 370 -21.46 8.82 -6.78
C LEU A 370 -21.79 9.99 -7.71
N ALA A 371 -22.03 11.18 -7.15
CA ALA A 371 -22.35 12.38 -7.92
C ALA A 371 -21.24 12.74 -8.92
N LYS A 372 -19.96 12.57 -8.52
CA LYS A 372 -18.80 12.74 -9.41
C LYS A 372 -18.78 11.76 -10.59
N LEU A 373 -19.44 10.61 -10.46
CA LEU A 373 -19.62 9.61 -11.52
C LEU A 373 -20.93 9.81 -12.33
N GLY A 374 -21.64 10.93 -12.09
CA GLY A 374 -22.95 11.20 -12.66
C GLY A 374 -23.99 10.19 -12.21
N MET A 375 -23.92 9.77 -10.95
CA MET A 375 -24.85 8.82 -10.33
C MET A 375 -25.47 9.41 -9.07
N GLY A 376 -26.68 8.99 -8.72
CA GLY A 376 -27.36 9.37 -7.49
C GLY A 376 -28.16 8.22 -6.91
N ILE A 377 -28.71 8.44 -5.71
CA ILE A 377 -29.64 7.52 -5.05
C ILE A 377 -30.96 8.28 -4.85
N MET A 378 -32.10 7.61 -5.05
CA MET A 378 -33.42 8.19 -4.76
C MET A 378 -33.56 8.54 -3.28
N ASP A 379 -34.40 9.54 -2.98
CA ASP A 379 -34.77 9.92 -1.62
C ASP A 379 -35.26 8.72 -0.80
N GLY A 380 -34.90 8.70 0.49
CA GLY A 380 -35.15 7.59 1.41
C GLY A 380 -34.06 6.52 1.41
N GLY A 381 -33.07 6.60 0.51
CA GLY A 381 -31.91 5.70 0.49
C GLY A 381 -31.05 5.77 1.75
N GLU A 382 -31.03 6.91 2.44
CA GLU A 382 -30.33 7.16 3.71
C GLU A 382 -30.80 6.24 4.85
N HIS A 383 -32.04 5.76 4.77
CA HIS A 383 -32.68 4.84 5.72
C HIS A 383 -32.47 3.37 5.34
N SER A 384 -31.87 3.08 4.18
CA SER A 384 -31.65 1.73 3.69
C SER A 384 -30.36 1.13 4.29
N PRO A 385 -30.46 0.09 5.13
CA PRO A 385 -29.26 -0.55 5.69
C PRO A 385 -28.44 -1.25 4.61
N ASP A 386 -29.06 -1.73 3.53
CA ASP A 386 -28.35 -2.36 2.41
C ASP A 386 -27.43 -1.37 1.69
N LEU A 387 -27.86 -0.12 1.53
CA LEU A 387 -27.04 0.92 0.91
C LEU A 387 -25.88 1.39 1.80
N ARG A 388 -25.82 0.95 3.07
CA ARG A 388 -24.63 1.12 3.92
C ARG A 388 -23.54 0.09 3.62
N ARG A 389 -23.83 -0.96 2.86
CA ARG A 389 -22.85 -1.99 2.49
C ARG A 389 -21.97 -1.48 1.35
N ALA A 390 -20.71 -1.20 1.64
CA ALA A 390 -19.78 -0.60 0.68
C ALA A 390 -19.56 -1.46 -0.59
N TRP A 391 -19.64 -2.79 -0.48
CA TRP A 391 -19.55 -3.69 -1.63
C TRP A 391 -20.77 -3.56 -2.56
N LEU A 392 -21.97 -3.35 -2.00
CA LEU A 392 -23.20 -3.28 -2.78
C LEU A 392 -23.22 -2.02 -3.63
N LEU A 393 -22.89 -0.87 -3.03
CA LEU A 393 -22.71 0.38 -3.77
C LEU A 393 -21.67 0.23 -4.88
N GLN A 394 -20.57 -0.48 -4.61
CA GLN A 394 -19.55 -0.72 -5.61
C GLN A 394 -20.06 -1.56 -6.78
N ALA A 395 -20.81 -2.64 -6.50
CA ALA A 395 -21.40 -3.50 -7.51
C ALA A 395 -22.40 -2.73 -8.40
N MET A 396 -23.25 -1.91 -7.78
CA MET A 396 -24.22 -1.05 -8.49
C MET A 396 -23.51 -0.05 -9.42
N VAL A 397 -22.44 0.60 -8.95
CA VAL A 397 -21.63 1.52 -9.77
C VAL A 397 -20.96 0.79 -10.94
N THR A 398 -20.33 -0.36 -10.67
CA THR A 398 -19.64 -1.14 -11.71
C THR A 398 -20.62 -1.58 -12.81
N HIS A 399 -21.83 -2.01 -12.44
CA HIS A 399 -22.89 -2.34 -13.39
C HIS A 399 -23.24 -1.15 -14.29
N VAL A 400 -23.53 0.01 -13.69
CA VAL A 400 -23.91 1.21 -14.45
C VAL A 400 -22.77 1.67 -15.35
N LEU A 401 -21.52 1.64 -14.91
CA LEU A 401 -20.39 2.02 -15.77
C LEU A 401 -20.23 1.07 -16.97
N GLY A 402 -20.52 -0.22 -16.79
CA GLY A 402 -20.58 -1.18 -17.90
C GLY A 402 -21.66 -0.83 -18.93
N VAL A 403 -22.81 -0.34 -18.48
CA VAL A 403 -23.96 0.03 -19.34
C VAL A 403 -23.84 1.44 -19.93
N LYS A 404 -23.36 2.43 -19.17
CA LYS A 404 -23.19 3.85 -19.57
C LYS A 404 -22.27 4.04 -20.76
N ARG A 405 -21.35 3.10 -21.05
CA ARG A 405 -20.60 3.10 -22.32
C ARG A 405 -21.49 3.11 -23.57
N LYS A 406 -22.81 2.87 -23.44
CA LYS A 406 -23.78 2.85 -24.54
C LYS A 406 -24.84 3.97 -24.50
N ARG A 407 -24.92 4.80 -23.44
CA ARG A 407 -25.98 5.82 -23.27
C ARG A 407 -25.52 7.02 -22.45
N GLU A 408 -25.91 8.23 -22.88
CA GLU A 408 -25.72 9.48 -22.12
C GLU A 408 -26.81 9.65 -21.04
N GLY A 409 -26.45 10.21 -19.87
CA GLY A 409 -27.40 10.54 -18.80
C GLY A 409 -26.88 10.35 -17.36
N ILE A 410 -27.68 10.81 -16.38
CA ILE A 410 -27.48 10.56 -14.95
C ILE A 410 -28.14 9.22 -14.60
N ALA A 411 -27.43 8.35 -13.88
CA ALA A 411 -28.02 7.10 -13.37
C ALA A 411 -28.53 7.33 -11.95
N VAL A 412 -29.77 6.92 -11.67
CA VAL A 412 -30.37 7.05 -10.34
C VAL A 412 -30.67 5.66 -9.81
N PHE A 413 -30.09 5.33 -8.67
CA PHE A 413 -30.30 4.06 -7.99
C PHE A 413 -31.55 4.12 -7.09
N PRO A 414 -32.33 3.03 -7.00
CA PRO A 414 -33.46 2.97 -6.08
C PRO A 414 -32.99 2.98 -4.62
N ALA A 415 -33.82 3.54 -3.73
CA ALA A 415 -33.58 3.55 -2.28
C ALA A 415 -33.52 2.12 -1.69
N VAL A 416 -34.17 1.16 -2.35
CA VAL A 416 -34.09 -0.27 -2.05
C VAL A 416 -33.48 -0.98 -3.26
N PRO A 417 -32.30 -1.61 -3.12
CA PRO A 417 -31.65 -2.34 -4.21
C PRO A 417 -32.58 -3.39 -4.85
N GLY A 418 -32.71 -3.35 -6.18
CA GLY A 418 -33.58 -4.23 -6.95
C GLY A 418 -32.92 -5.54 -7.40
N LEU A 419 -33.70 -6.39 -8.09
CA LEU A 419 -33.26 -7.68 -8.63
C LEU A 419 -32.15 -7.57 -9.70
N GLU A 420 -31.87 -6.37 -10.19
CA GLU A 420 -30.82 -6.09 -11.18
C GLU A 420 -29.43 -6.45 -10.66
N VAL A 421 -29.16 -6.22 -9.36
CA VAL A 421 -27.89 -6.60 -8.72
C VAL A 421 -27.72 -8.13 -8.74
N ILE A 422 -28.82 -8.88 -8.52
CA ILE A 422 -28.85 -10.35 -8.60
C ILE A 422 -28.61 -10.82 -10.04
N ALA A 423 -29.25 -10.18 -11.02
CA ALA A 423 -29.07 -10.49 -12.43
C ALA A 423 -27.62 -10.25 -12.88
N GLN A 424 -27.02 -9.16 -12.44
CA GLN A 424 -25.63 -8.83 -12.73
C GLN A 424 -24.66 -9.82 -12.09
N ALA A 425 -24.84 -10.15 -10.81
CA ALA A 425 -24.03 -11.16 -10.14
C ALA A 425 -24.03 -12.48 -10.94
N ARG A 426 -25.20 -12.92 -11.40
CA ARG A 426 -25.31 -14.13 -12.24
C ARG A 426 -24.61 -13.99 -13.59
N ALA A 427 -24.65 -12.81 -14.21
CA ALA A 427 -23.95 -12.56 -15.47
C ALA A 427 -22.42 -12.61 -15.28
N ASP A 428 -21.93 -12.17 -14.12
CA ASP A 428 -20.50 -12.14 -13.81
C ASP A 428 -19.98 -13.53 -13.43
N PHE A 429 -20.70 -14.28 -12.58
CA PHE A 429 -20.28 -15.61 -12.13
C PHE A 429 -20.72 -16.69 -13.12
N LYS A 430 -19.91 -16.92 -14.17
CA LYS A 430 -20.22 -17.88 -15.24
C LYS A 430 -19.78 -19.32 -14.96
N ASP A 431 -18.89 -19.54 -14.00
CA ASP A 431 -18.37 -20.87 -13.65
C ASP A 431 -19.53 -21.80 -13.18
N PRO A 432 -19.86 -22.85 -13.94
CA PRO A 432 -20.95 -23.76 -13.60
C PRO A 432 -20.75 -24.48 -12.27
N GLU A 433 -19.51 -24.86 -11.92
CA GLU A 433 -19.22 -25.61 -10.71
C GLU A 433 -19.30 -24.71 -9.47
N LEU A 434 -18.76 -23.50 -9.56
CA LEU A 434 -18.90 -22.52 -8.48
C LEU A 434 -20.38 -22.20 -8.22
N ARG A 435 -21.18 -22.03 -9.28
CA ARG A 435 -22.63 -21.82 -9.16
C ARG A 435 -23.36 -23.03 -8.57
N ARG A 436 -23.00 -24.26 -8.96
CA ARG A 436 -23.55 -25.49 -8.38
C ARG A 436 -23.30 -25.52 -6.87
N ARG A 437 -22.08 -25.23 -6.44
CA ARG A 437 -21.70 -25.15 -5.02
C ARG A 437 -22.51 -24.08 -4.28
N PHE A 438 -22.57 -22.87 -4.82
CA PHE A 438 -23.36 -21.78 -4.22
C PHE A 438 -24.87 -22.02 -4.22
N ARG A 439 -25.40 -22.81 -5.16
CA ARG A 439 -26.78 -23.28 -5.10
C ARG A 439 -27.01 -24.22 -3.93
N GLY A 440 -26.06 -25.10 -3.62
CA GLY A 440 -26.10 -25.93 -2.41
C GLY A 440 -26.10 -25.07 -1.13
N VAL A 441 -25.24 -24.04 -1.08
CA VAL A 441 -25.23 -23.06 0.02
C VAL A 441 -26.58 -22.35 0.14
N ALA A 442 -27.13 -21.84 -0.97
CA ALA A 442 -28.43 -21.16 -1.00
C ALA A 442 -29.56 -22.06 -0.49
N GLN A 443 -29.60 -23.33 -0.91
CA GLN A 443 -30.57 -24.30 -0.43
C GLN A 443 -30.45 -24.55 1.07
N ALA A 444 -29.22 -24.69 1.58
CA ALA A 444 -28.95 -24.88 3.00
C ALA A 444 -29.40 -23.67 3.84
N ILE A 445 -29.10 -22.45 3.38
CA ILE A 445 -29.55 -21.21 4.03
C ILE A 445 -31.08 -21.11 4.06
N VAL A 446 -31.76 -21.45 2.96
CA VAL A 446 -33.23 -21.42 2.91
C VAL A 446 -33.85 -22.43 3.89
N LEU A 447 -33.21 -23.56 4.14
CA LEU A 447 -33.68 -24.54 5.13
C LEU A 447 -33.46 -24.03 6.55
N ASP A 448 -32.27 -23.51 6.85
CA ASP A 448 -31.97 -22.89 8.15
C ASP A 448 -32.87 -21.68 8.44
N ALA A 449 -33.21 -20.91 7.42
CA ALA A 449 -34.15 -19.80 7.54
C ALA A 449 -35.54 -20.27 8.01
N GLN A 450 -35.94 -21.49 7.62
CA GLN A 450 -37.25 -22.08 7.91
C GLN A 450 -37.28 -22.93 9.17
N ASP A 451 -36.12 -23.30 9.72
CA ASP A 451 -36.04 -24.00 10.98
C ASP A 451 -36.52 -23.09 12.12
N GLN A 452 -37.69 -23.42 12.68
CA GLN A 452 -38.30 -22.69 13.79
C GLN A 452 -37.71 -23.08 15.16
N THR A 453 -36.89 -24.13 15.21
CA THR A 453 -36.24 -24.58 16.45
C THR A 453 -34.95 -23.81 16.76
N LYS A 454 -34.53 -22.92 15.85
CA LYS A 454 -33.30 -22.14 16.03
C LYS A 454 -33.41 -21.12 17.17
N PRO A 455 -32.32 -20.89 17.91
CA PRO A 455 -32.26 -19.82 18.91
C PRO A 455 -32.60 -18.44 18.32
N TYR A 456 -33.33 -17.61 19.07
CA TYR A 456 -33.77 -16.28 18.62
C TYR A 456 -32.59 -15.35 18.29
N SER A 457 -31.50 -15.45 19.03
CA SER A 457 -30.22 -14.78 18.77
C SER A 457 -29.66 -15.09 17.39
N MET A 458 -29.74 -16.35 16.95
CA MET A 458 -29.32 -16.78 15.61
C MET A 458 -30.25 -16.22 14.53
N ALA A 459 -31.56 -16.17 14.79
CA ALA A 459 -32.52 -15.53 13.88
C ALA A 459 -32.24 -14.03 13.69
N LEU A 460 -31.83 -13.32 14.75
CA LEU A 460 -31.41 -11.92 14.67
C LEU A 460 -30.09 -11.75 13.90
N GLN A 461 -29.11 -12.65 14.08
CA GLN A 461 -27.85 -12.59 13.34
C GLN A 461 -28.05 -12.73 11.81
N LEU A 462 -29.04 -13.53 11.38
CA LEU A 462 -29.38 -13.70 9.95
C LEU A 462 -29.86 -12.40 9.28
N MET A 463 -30.27 -11.37 10.06
CA MET A 463 -30.67 -10.07 9.51
C MET A 463 -29.49 -9.23 9.02
N GLY A 464 -28.27 -9.53 9.47
CA GLY A 464 -27.07 -8.74 9.16
C GLY A 464 -25.91 -9.53 8.54
N ARG A 465 -25.89 -10.85 8.65
CA ARG A 465 -24.83 -11.73 8.14
C ARG A 465 -25.41 -12.93 7.40
N TYR A 466 -24.83 -13.28 6.25
CA TYR A 466 -25.19 -14.50 5.53
C TYR A 466 -24.37 -15.65 6.07
N PHE A 467 -25.00 -16.56 6.82
CA PHE A 467 -24.36 -17.76 7.33
C PHE A 467 -25.29 -18.96 7.25
N VAL A 468 -24.71 -20.14 7.39
CA VAL A 468 -25.41 -21.42 7.45
C VAL A 468 -24.80 -22.29 8.55
N ARG A 469 -25.60 -23.05 9.29
CA ARG A 469 -25.07 -24.07 10.20
C ARG A 469 -24.29 -25.09 9.39
N ARG A 470 -23.12 -25.48 9.90
CA ARG A 470 -22.23 -26.42 9.20
C ARG A 470 -22.95 -27.75 8.90
N GLU A 471 -23.69 -28.26 9.89
CA GLU A 471 -24.50 -29.47 9.77
C GLU A 471 -25.52 -29.37 8.62
N THR A 472 -26.26 -28.26 8.53
CA THR A 472 -27.25 -28.06 7.45
C THR A 472 -26.59 -28.02 6.09
N LEU A 473 -25.40 -27.42 5.97
CA LEU A 473 -24.67 -27.36 4.71
C LEU A 473 -24.11 -28.73 4.30
N GLU A 474 -23.59 -29.50 5.24
CA GLU A 474 -23.09 -30.86 5.00
C GLU A 474 -24.21 -31.81 4.52
N GLY A 475 -25.47 -31.52 4.88
CA GLY A 475 -26.64 -32.20 4.29
C GLY A 475 -26.97 -31.80 2.84
N ARG A 476 -26.27 -30.82 2.25
CA ARG A 476 -26.53 -30.27 0.90
C ARG A 476 -25.33 -30.30 -0.03
N LEU A 477 -24.13 -30.22 0.51
CA LEU A 477 -22.88 -30.27 -0.24
C LEU A 477 -22.01 -31.43 0.27
N SER A 478 -21.21 -32.01 -0.61
CA SER A 478 -20.20 -32.97 -0.17
C SER A 478 -19.17 -32.30 0.74
N THR A 479 -18.51 -33.10 1.57
CA THR A 479 -17.38 -32.63 2.39
C THR A 479 -16.30 -31.99 1.52
N SER A 480 -15.99 -32.58 0.36
CA SER A 480 -15.00 -32.04 -0.58
C SER A 480 -15.38 -30.66 -1.13
N ASP A 481 -16.65 -30.43 -1.48
CA ASP A 481 -17.13 -29.13 -1.95
C ASP A 481 -17.11 -28.09 -0.82
N THR A 482 -17.48 -28.49 0.40
CA THR A 482 -17.45 -27.63 1.58
C THR A 482 -16.03 -27.20 1.92
N GLU A 483 -15.08 -28.14 1.96
CA GLU A 483 -13.66 -27.85 2.18
C GLU A 483 -13.05 -27.02 1.05
N TRP A 484 -13.47 -27.23 -0.19
CA TRP A 484 -13.04 -26.41 -1.31
C TRP A 484 -13.54 -24.96 -1.17
N LEU A 485 -14.82 -24.77 -0.79
CA LEU A 485 -15.38 -23.43 -0.54
C LEU A 485 -14.67 -22.72 0.61
N ILE A 486 -14.30 -23.44 1.67
CA ILE A 486 -13.53 -22.90 2.80
C ILE A 486 -12.13 -22.49 2.35
N ARG A 487 -11.37 -23.40 1.74
CA ARG A 487 -9.99 -23.12 1.26
C ARG A 487 -9.93 -22.03 0.20
N SER A 488 -10.97 -21.93 -0.63
CA SER A 488 -11.06 -20.88 -1.65
C SER A 488 -11.57 -19.55 -1.08
N GLY A 489 -11.82 -19.46 0.23
CA GLY A 489 -12.25 -18.25 0.91
C GLY A 489 -13.70 -17.85 0.63
N TYR A 490 -14.54 -18.74 0.08
CA TYR A 490 -15.97 -18.50 -0.18
C TYR A 490 -16.85 -18.73 1.06
N LEU A 491 -16.36 -19.52 2.01
CA LEU A 491 -16.99 -19.80 3.30
C LEU A 491 -15.98 -19.67 4.43
N ASN A 492 -16.30 -18.88 5.46
CA ASN A 492 -15.45 -18.74 6.64
C ASN A 492 -16.06 -19.48 7.83
N PRO A 493 -15.36 -20.46 8.44
CA PRO A 493 -15.80 -21.13 9.66
C PRO A 493 -15.90 -20.16 10.84
N SER A 494 -17.02 -20.23 11.53
CA SER A 494 -17.29 -19.47 12.75
C SER A 494 -18.09 -20.31 13.75
N ILE A 495 -18.22 -19.81 14.98
CA ILE A 495 -19.00 -20.43 16.03
C ILE A 495 -19.97 -19.38 16.59
N SER A 496 -21.24 -19.75 16.77
CA SER A 496 -22.26 -18.86 17.32
C SER A 496 -22.04 -18.62 18.83
N ALA A 497 -22.75 -17.65 19.42
CA ALA A 497 -22.70 -17.42 20.86
C ALA A 497 -23.15 -18.65 21.68
N GLU A 498 -23.98 -19.51 21.08
CA GLU A 498 -24.48 -20.77 21.61
C GLU A 498 -23.60 -21.97 21.25
N ASN A 499 -22.35 -21.72 20.83
CA ASN A 499 -21.38 -22.75 20.47
C ASN A 499 -21.78 -23.64 19.27
N THR A 500 -22.63 -23.13 18.38
CA THR A 500 -23.05 -23.85 17.17
C THR A 500 -22.07 -23.57 16.02
N PRO A 501 -21.49 -24.60 15.36
CA PRO A 501 -20.62 -24.40 14.20
C PRO A 501 -21.37 -23.80 13.00
N MET A 502 -20.85 -22.73 12.44
CA MET A 502 -21.43 -21.99 11.31
C MET A 502 -20.40 -21.74 10.22
N LEU A 503 -20.90 -21.49 9.01
CA LEU A 503 -20.11 -21.09 7.85
C LEU A 503 -20.67 -19.76 7.33
N ASN A 504 -19.87 -18.70 7.42
CA ASN A 504 -20.20 -17.36 6.93
C ASN A 504 -19.92 -17.29 5.43
N VAL A 505 -20.87 -16.77 4.65
CA VAL A 505 -20.72 -16.60 3.20
C VAL A 505 -19.99 -15.30 2.90
N THR A 506 -18.87 -15.40 2.18
CA THR A 506 -18.01 -14.25 1.85
C THR A 506 -18.30 -13.65 0.48
N LEU A 507 -19.25 -14.21 -0.26
CA LEU A 507 -19.69 -13.75 -1.60
C LEU A 507 -21.23 -13.72 -1.72
N PRO A 508 -21.90 -12.75 -1.07
CA PRO A 508 -23.34 -12.61 -0.99
C PRO A 508 -23.98 -12.28 -2.33
N GLU A 509 -23.26 -11.68 -3.29
CA GLU A 509 -23.78 -11.43 -4.64
C GLU A 509 -24.11 -12.75 -5.34
N LEU A 510 -23.17 -13.69 -5.31
CA LEU A 510 -23.36 -15.01 -5.88
C LEU A 510 -24.41 -15.80 -5.11
N LEU A 511 -24.39 -15.72 -3.77
CA LEU A 511 -25.43 -16.34 -2.95
C LEU A 511 -26.83 -15.82 -3.29
N ALA A 512 -27.02 -14.50 -3.30
CA ALA A 512 -28.29 -13.88 -3.65
C ALA A 512 -28.74 -14.31 -5.06
N SER A 513 -27.79 -14.45 -5.99
CA SER A 513 -28.08 -14.94 -7.32
C SER A 513 -28.56 -16.39 -7.38
N GLU A 514 -28.16 -17.26 -6.46
CA GLU A 514 -28.59 -18.67 -6.42
C GLU A 514 -29.76 -18.93 -5.45
N ILE A 515 -30.04 -18.01 -4.52
CA ILE A 515 -31.26 -18.02 -3.69
C ILE A 515 -32.51 -17.79 -4.57
N GLY A 516 -32.47 -16.86 -5.51
CA GLY A 516 -33.62 -16.51 -6.36
C GLY A 516 -34.30 -17.70 -7.06
N PRO A 517 -33.56 -18.55 -7.81
CA PRO A 517 -34.10 -19.78 -8.41
C PRO A 517 -34.65 -20.76 -7.38
N THR A 518 -33.98 -20.88 -6.23
CA THR A 518 -34.41 -21.79 -5.15
C THR A 518 -35.79 -21.41 -4.61
N PHE A 519 -36.10 -20.12 -4.52
CA PHE A 519 -37.46 -19.65 -4.21
C PHE A 519 -38.42 -19.81 -5.38
N GLY A 520 -38.00 -19.47 -6.62
CA GLY A 520 -38.83 -19.60 -7.82
C GLY A 520 -39.31 -21.02 -8.09
N ASP A 521 -38.43 -22.01 -7.94
CA ASP A 521 -38.76 -23.44 -8.08
C ASP A 521 -39.79 -23.88 -7.03
N ARG A 522 -39.73 -23.31 -5.82
CA ARG A 522 -40.65 -23.63 -4.73
C ARG A 522 -42.01 -22.96 -4.89
N ILE A 523 -42.06 -21.69 -5.28
CA ILE A 523 -43.32 -21.00 -5.60
C ILE A 523 -44.01 -21.72 -6.76
N THR A 524 -43.27 -22.11 -7.80
CA THR A 524 -43.81 -22.88 -8.92
C THR A 524 -44.36 -24.24 -8.47
N ARG A 525 -43.71 -24.93 -7.52
CA ARG A 525 -44.23 -26.17 -6.94
C ARG A 525 -45.45 -25.95 -6.04
N ALA A 526 -45.50 -24.83 -5.32
CA ALA A 526 -46.60 -24.48 -4.43
C ALA A 526 -47.85 -24.05 -5.21
N CYS A 527 -47.70 -23.33 -6.33
CA CYS A 527 -48.79 -22.95 -7.23
C CYS A 527 -49.29 -24.10 -8.12
N ARG A 528 -48.56 -25.22 -8.18
CA ARG A 528 -48.98 -26.47 -8.86
C ARG A 528 -49.69 -27.45 -7.92
N ARG A 529 -49.76 -27.14 -6.62
CA ARG A 529 -50.64 -27.79 -5.65
C ARG A 529 -51.87 -26.92 -5.47
#